data_AF-A0A1Q9H7E2-F1
#
_entry.id   AF-A0A1Q9H7E2-F1
#
_cell.length_a   1.000
_cell.length_b   1.000
_cell.length_c   1.000
_cell.angle_alpha   90.00
_cell.angle_beta   90.00
_cell.angle_gamma   90.00
#
_symmetry.space_group_name_H-M   'P 1'
#
loop_
_entity.id
_entity.type
_entity.pdbx_description
1 polymer ?
#
loop_
_entity_poly.entity_id
_entity_poly.type
_entity_poly.pdbx_seq_one_letter_code
_entity_poly.pdbx_strand_id
1 'polypeptide(L)'
;METETQIFKPTTSSWDTLFLSYQNYQQRRQNLIVQGINDYCLLGTVLKVHDETRLHSRFIASLLNSRGQHYKQGFFTELLLTLLPSELQKFEPNKVEVQLEVATGKLDNHLKKGFIDILASDGQQYWIIENKLNAKDQGKQMARYIDWARDELDSDISASQLTFIYLSNNKTRPSKSSRGDYDIVEKDGFGWVHDGQSKEPVCRYLNLHYHHHICDWLELILEALDKQDQMRPFITDYQTALNRYLKKDKSKVNTLIDFINCDNSIDRAEHLSMLKDIELSLPTVKAQWLTAFMQQCENYVVQQGLLDSEYENTKQTFKPDSHYSESDAVIWFKHASPNSSDKGKEKGIFLPLAEEVSRKNGIDGTVYLSILYGKRKLHVGLHIESDDSVTITLDKRKRWKSIPNHTLYSKCVDLAEDIWLMGNDNKLPQSMVNLKTLCQRLKEGRV
;
A
#
# COMPACT_ATOMS: atom_id res chain seq x y z
N MET A 1 -22.93 -46.10 0.72
CA MET A 1 -22.44 -45.86 2.09
C MET A 1 -21.79 -44.50 2.08
N GLU A 2 -22.54 -43.48 2.47
CA GLU A 2 -22.04 -42.12 2.63
C GLU A 2 -21.14 -42.09 3.86
N THR A 3 -19.87 -41.74 3.67
CA THR A 3 -18.94 -41.52 4.78
C THR A 3 -19.29 -40.18 5.42
N GLU A 4 -20.07 -40.22 6.50
CA GLU A 4 -20.24 -39.11 7.42
C GLU A 4 -18.86 -38.62 7.86
N THR A 5 -18.49 -37.43 7.42
CA THR A 5 -17.29 -36.74 7.87
C THR A 5 -17.57 -36.29 9.30
N GLN A 6 -17.14 -37.08 10.29
CA GLN A 6 -17.22 -36.68 11.70
C GLN A 6 -16.48 -35.35 11.86
N ILE A 7 -17.25 -34.28 12.08
CA ILE A 7 -16.72 -32.97 12.43
C ILE A 7 -16.14 -33.13 13.84
N PHE A 8 -14.82 -33.28 13.93
CA PHE A 8 -14.10 -33.33 15.20
C PHE A 8 -14.33 -32.00 15.94
N LYS A 9 -15.12 -32.03 17.01
CA LYS A 9 -15.27 -30.89 17.92
C LYS A 9 -14.09 -30.90 18.89
N PRO A 10 -13.21 -29.89 18.87
CA PRO A 10 -12.05 -29.86 19.74
C PRO A 10 -12.46 -29.80 21.22
N THR A 11 -11.82 -30.63 22.04
CA THR A 11 -11.94 -30.61 23.50
C THR A 11 -11.00 -29.54 24.09
N THR A 12 -11.20 -29.11 25.34
CA THR A 12 -10.29 -28.16 26.02
C THR A 12 -8.82 -28.60 25.97
N SER A 13 -8.58 -29.92 26.11
CA SER A 13 -7.25 -30.55 25.98
C SER A 13 -6.60 -30.36 24.60
N SER A 14 -7.42 -30.34 23.54
CA SER A 14 -6.93 -30.14 22.17
C SER A 14 -6.52 -28.68 21.90
N TRP A 15 -7.19 -27.70 22.54
CA TRP A 15 -6.78 -26.29 22.49
C TRP A 15 -5.45 -26.05 23.19
N ASP A 16 -5.26 -26.64 24.38
CA ASP A 16 -4.00 -26.53 25.12
C ASP A 16 -2.83 -27.14 24.33
N THR A 17 -3.09 -28.27 23.67
CA THR A 17 -2.10 -28.93 22.80
C THR A 17 -1.73 -28.06 21.60
N LEU A 18 -2.71 -27.45 20.93
CA LEU A 18 -2.47 -26.51 19.82
C LEU A 18 -1.66 -25.30 20.28
N PHE A 19 -2.04 -24.66 21.39
CA PHE A 19 -1.34 -23.47 21.84
C PHE A 19 0.08 -23.78 22.30
N LEU A 20 0.30 -24.93 22.95
CA LEU A 20 1.63 -25.39 23.32
C LEU A 20 2.48 -25.75 22.08
N SER A 21 1.91 -26.43 21.09
CA SER A 21 2.60 -26.76 19.84
C SER A 21 2.95 -25.49 19.07
N TYR A 22 2.05 -24.51 19.04
CA TYR A 22 2.30 -23.21 18.45
C TYR A 22 3.39 -22.42 19.20
N GLN A 23 3.38 -22.42 20.55
CA GLN A 23 4.44 -21.80 21.34
C GLN A 23 5.81 -22.41 21.06
N ASN A 24 5.89 -23.75 21.02
CA ASN A 24 7.12 -24.46 20.66
C ASN A 24 7.57 -24.12 19.24
N TYR A 25 6.62 -24.04 18.30
CA TYR A 25 6.88 -23.60 16.93
C TYR A 25 7.43 -22.17 16.90
N GLN A 26 6.86 -21.24 17.66
CA GLN A 26 7.37 -19.87 17.79
C GLN A 26 8.79 -19.84 18.34
N GLN A 27 9.12 -20.69 19.32
CA GLN A 27 10.46 -20.75 19.87
C GLN A 27 11.48 -21.28 18.85
N ARG A 28 11.15 -22.35 18.12
CA ARG A 28 11.99 -22.86 17.02
C ARG A 28 12.21 -21.79 15.95
N ARG A 29 11.13 -21.09 15.58
CA ARG A 29 11.16 -19.98 14.64
C ARG A 29 12.13 -18.88 15.09
N GLN A 30 12.11 -18.49 16.36
CA GLN A 30 13.05 -17.50 16.90
C GLN A 30 14.50 -17.99 16.88
N ASN A 31 14.74 -19.28 17.17
CA ASN A 31 16.08 -19.84 17.08
C ASN A 31 16.63 -19.78 15.64
N LEU A 32 15.81 -20.08 14.63
CA LEU A 32 16.20 -19.97 13.22
C LEU A 32 16.53 -18.52 12.82
N ILE A 33 15.75 -17.54 13.29
CA ILE A 33 16.00 -16.11 13.08
C ILE A 33 17.38 -15.71 13.60
N VAL A 34 17.69 -16.11 14.85
CA VAL A 34 18.97 -15.83 15.51
C VAL A 34 20.14 -16.53 14.80
N GLN A 35 19.91 -17.71 14.23
CA GLN A 35 20.89 -18.45 13.44
C GLN A 35 21.11 -17.90 12.02
N GLY A 36 20.38 -16.85 11.63
CA GLY A 36 20.56 -16.15 10.35
C GLY A 36 19.51 -16.48 9.28
N ILE A 37 18.55 -17.37 9.55
CA ILE A 37 17.39 -17.57 8.69
C ILE A 37 16.36 -16.51 9.05
N ASN A 38 16.52 -15.33 8.47
CA ASN A 38 15.66 -14.18 8.76
C ASN A 38 15.38 -13.35 7.52
N ASP A 39 14.39 -12.47 7.66
CA ASP A 39 14.00 -11.50 6.65
C ASP A 39 14.77 -10.18 6.79
N TYR A 40 15.99 -10.21 7.31
CA TYR A 40 16.80 -8.99 7.32
C TYR A 40 17.16 -8.61 5.88
N CYS A 41 16.97 -7.33 5.55
CA CYS A 41 17.41 -6.75 4.29
C CYS A 41 18.05 -5.40 4.61
N LEU A 42 19.35 -5.28 4.35
CA LEU A 42 20.11 -4.08 4.70
C LEU A 42 19.59 -2.89 3.88
N LEU A 43 19.50 -3.05 2.56
CA LEU A 43 18.99 -2.01 1.65
C LEU A 43 17.57 -1.55 2.00
N GLY A 44 16.69 -2.50 2.34
CA GLY A 44 15.32 -2.19 2.78
C GLY A 44 15.22 -1.54 4.16
N THR A 45 16.31 -1.55 4.95
CA THR A 45 16.41 -0.87 6.24
C THR A 45 16.90 0.57 6.08
N VAL A 46 17.86 0.81 5.19
CA VAL A 46 18.45 2.15 4.97
C VAL A 46 17.66 3.00 3.96
N LEU A 47 16.93 2.36 3.04
CA LEU A 47 16.14 3.02 2.01
C LEU A 47 14.73 2.42 1.95
N LYS A 48 13.77 3.22 1.48
CA LYS A 48 12.43 2.70 1.22
C LYS A 48 12.50 1.74 0.04
N VAL A 49 11.88 0.57 0.14
CA VAL A 49 11.84 -0.44 -0.95
C VAL A 49 11.15 0.06 -2.23
N HIS A 50 10.47 1.19 -2.19
CA HIS A 50 9.84 1.82 -3.37
C HIS A 50 10.60 3.07 -3.84
N ASP A 51 11.83 3.29 -3.37
CA ASP A 51 12.64 4.46 -3.72
C ASP A 51 13.30 4.27 -5.09
N GLU A 52 12.63 4.77 -6.14
CA GLU A 52 13.08 4.67 -7.53
C GLU A 52 14.51 5.17 -7.72
N THR A 53 14.80 6.39 -7.26
CA THR A 53 16.06 7.06 -7.53
C THR A 53 17.19 6.52 -6.65
N ARG A 54 17.02 6.53 -5.33
CA ARG A 54 18.14 6.29 -4.39
C ARG A 54 18.45 4.81 -4.21
N LEU A 55 17.46 3.94 -4.38
CA LEU A 55 17.66 2.48 -4.28
C LEU A 55 17.84 1.89 -5.68
N HIS A 56 16.81 1.96 -6.52
CA HIS A 56 16.79 1.15 -7.73
C HIS A 56 17.67 1.69 -8.85
N SER A 57 17.60 2.98 -9.17
CA SER A 57 18.43 3.57 -10.23
C SER A 57 19.91 3.49 -9.89
N ARG A 58 20.27 3.80 -8.64
CA ARG A 58 21.66 3.69 -8.14
C ARG A 58 22.18 2.26 -8.19
N PHE A 59 21.38 1.29 -7.76
CA PHE A 59 21.79 -0.11 -7.79
C PHE A 59 22.03 -0.60 -9.24
N ILE A 60 21.08 -0.35 -10.14
CA ILE A 60 21.21 -0.74 -11.56
C ILE A 60 22.42 -0.05 -12.20
N ALA A 61 22.57 1.26 -12.00
CA ALA A 61 23.71 2.02 -12.52
C ALA A 61 25.05 1.48 -11.97
N SER A 62 25.08 1.05 -10.71
CA SER A 62 26.29 0.49 -10.11
C SER A 62 26.73 -0.81 -10.76
N LEU A 63 25.80 -1.66 -11.20
CA LEU A 63 26.11 -2.91 -11.89
C LEU A 63 26.46 -2.69 -13.37
N LEU A 64 25.81 -1.74 -14.02
CA LEU A 64 26.05 -1.46 -15.45
C LEU A 64 27.43 -0.83 -15.71
N ASN A 65 27.99 -0.12 -14.75
CA ASN A 65 29.24 0.61 -14.92
C ASN A 65 30.46 -0.33 -14.94
N SER A 66 31.12 -0.48 -16.08
CA SER A 66 32.29 -1.36 -16.22
C SER A 66 33.49 -0.91 -15.38
N ARG A 67 33.53 0.38 -15.00
CA ARG A 67 34.53 0.97 -14.11
C ARG A 67 34.05 1.07 -12.65
N GLY A 68 32.94 0.39 -12.33
CA GLY A 68 32.38 0.34 -10.98
C GLY A 68 33.31 -0.34 -9.97
N GLN A 69 33.15 0.02 -8.69
CA GLN A 69 33.94 -0.53 -7.58
C GLN A 69 33.60 -1.99 -7.24
N HIS A 70 32.75 -2.65 -8.02
CA HIS A 70 32.57 -4.10 -7.98
C HIS A 70 33.70 -4.86 -8.70
N TYR A 71 34.53 -4.17 -9.50
CA TYR A 71 35.69 -4.74 -10.22
C TYR A 71 35.37 -5.95 -11.12
N LYS A 72 34.13 -6.04 -11.61
CA LYS A 72 33.68 -7.11 -12.52
C LYS A 72 33.66 -6.70 -13.99
N GLN A 73 34.21 -5.53 -14.33
CA GLN A 73 34.24 -5.01 -15.70
C GLN A 73 32.84 -5.07 -16.32
N GLY A 74 32.71 -5.53 -17.58
CA GLY A 74 31.43 -5.65 -18.26
C GLY A 74 30.55 -6.84 -17.87
N PHE A 75 30.95 -7.69 -16.92
CA PHE A 75 30.28 -8.95 -16.60
C PHE A 75 28.76 -8.81 -16.39
N PHE A 76 28.32 -7.86 -15.58
CA PHE A 76 26.89 -7.68 -15.31
C PHE A 76 26.14 -7.18 -16.55
N THR A 77 26.73 -6.26 -17.31
CA THR A 77 26.13 -5.75 -18.55
C THR A 77 26.06 -6.82 -19.63
N GLU A 78 27.08 -7.69 -19.73
CA GLU A 78 27.08 -8.83 -20.64
C GLU A 78 25.90 -9.77 -20.35
N LEU A 79 25.68 -10.10 -19.07
CA LEU A 79 24.51 -10.90 -18.65
C LEU A 79 23.18 -10.19 -18.88
N LEU A 80 23.12 -8.85 -18.85
CA LEU A 80 21.89 -8.14 -19.20
C LEU A 80 21.62 -8.26 -20.71
N LEU A 81 22.64 -8.09 -21.55
CA LEU A 81 22.50 -8.12 -23.01
C LEU A 81 21.99 -9.46 -23.54
N THR A 82 22.27 -10.58 -22.87
CA THR A 82 21.72 -11.90 -23.27
C THR A 82 20.19 -11.98 -23.14
N LEU A 83 19.59 -11.11 -22.31
CA LEU A 83 18.14 -10.99 -22.13
C LEU A 83 17.50 -9.95 -23.08
N LEU A 84 18.31 -9.19 -23.83
CA LEU A 84 17.84 -8.09 -24.67
C LEU A 84 17.80 -8.48 -26.16
N PRO A 85 17.04 -7.74 -27.00
CA PRO A 85 17.05 -7.93 -28.45
C PRO A 85 18.46 -7.87 -29.04
N SER A 86 18.71 -8.69 -30.07
CA SER A 86 20.05 -8.85 -30.65
C SER A 86 20.59 -7.56 -31.27
N GLU A 87 19.72 -6.64 -31.67
CA GLU A 87 20.07 -5.31 -32.18
C GLU A 87 20.82 -4.44 -31.17
N LEU A 88 20.70 -4.74 -29.88
CA LEU A 88 21.39 -4.06 -28.78
C LEU A 88 22.73 -4.70 -28.40
N GLN A 89 23.08 -5.87 -28.95
CA GLN A 89 24.33 -6.60 -28.63
C GLN A 89 25.60 -5.88 -29.09
N LYS A 90 25.48 -4.83 -29.93
CA LYS A 90 26.61 -3.98 -30.30
C LYS A 90 27.15 -3.15 -29.11
N PHE A 91 26.40 -3.09 -28.00
CA PHE A 91 26.77 -2.31 -26.82
C PHE A 91 27.93 -2.99 -26.09
N GLU A 92 29.09 -2.34 -26.04
CA GLU A 92 30.35 -2.92 -25.59
C GLU A 92 30.44 -2.98 -24.05
N PRO A 93 30.24 -4.16 -23.42
CA PRO A 93 30.02 -4.25 -21.97
C PRO A 93 31.21 -3.75 -21.14
N ASN A 94 32.43 -3.95 -21.66
CA ASN A 94 33.66 -3.60 -20.94
C ASN A 94 33.98 -2.09 -20.98
N LYS A 95 33.25 -1.30 -21.76
CA LYS A 95 33.49 0.15 -21.92
C LYS A 95 32.41 1.02 -21.28
N VAL A 96 31.40 0.42 -20.67
CA VAL A 96 30.23 1.14 -20.19
C VAL A 96 30.56 2.08 -19.03
N GLU A 97 30.32 3.36 -19.26
CA GLU A 97 30.29 4.39 -18.24
C GLU A 97 28.84 4.80 -17.96
N VAL A 98 28.55 5.12 -16.70
CA VAL A 98 27.19 5.42 -16.26
C VAL A 98 27.16 6.72 -15.47
N GLN A 99 26.19 7.58 -15.80
CA GLN A 99 25.86 8.80 -15.09
C GLN A 99 24.44 8.69 -14.53
N LEU A 100 24.23 9.26 -13.35
CA LEU A 100 22.96 9.29 -12.65
C LEU A 100 22.44 10.72 -12.57
N GLU A 101 21.12 10.88 -12.58
CA GLU A 101 20.46 12.17 -12.34
C GLU A 101 21.00 13.28 -13.27
N VAL A 102 21.11 12.99 -14.57
CA VAL A 102 21.69 13.93 -15.57
C VAL A 102 20.68 15.04 -15.89
N ALA A 103 21.05 16.28 -15.62
CA ALA A 103 20.18 17.44 -15.83
C ALA A 103 20.04 17.78 -17.33
N THR A 104 18.80 17.82 -17.83
CA THR A 104 18.52 18.09 -19.27
C THR A 104 18.22 19.56 -19.57
N GLY A 105 18.66 20.49 -18.72
CA GLY A 105 18.44 21.92 -18.92
C GLY A 105 19.35 22.80 -18.06
N LYS A 106 19.62 24.02 -18.54
CA LYS A 106 20.44 25.02 -17.83
C LYS A 106 19.79 25.42 -16.49
N LEU A 107 20.62 25.70 -15.48
CA LEU A 107 20.24 25.91 -14.08
C LEU A 107 19.13 26.97 -13.89
N ASP A 108 19.06 27.96 -14.78
CA ASP A 108 18.19 29.14 -14.66
C ASP A 108 16.79 28.97 -15.26
N ASN A 109 16.50 27.86 -15.95
CA ASN A 109 15.21 27.63 -16.60
C ASN A 109 14.44 26.49 -15.91
N HIS A 110 13.84 26.81 -14.77
CA HIS A 110 13.05 25.87 -13.95
C HIS A 110 11.93 25.14 -14.72
N LEU A 111 11.47 25.68 -15.85
CA LEU A 111 10.42 25.09 -16.69
C LEU A 111 10.91 23.99 -17.65
N LYS A 112 12.22 23.89 -17.93
CA LYS A 112 12.81 22.86 -18.82
C LYS A 112 13.58 21.76 -18.07
N LYS A 113 13.73 21.86 -16.75
CA LYS A 113 14.60 20.99 -15.97
C LYS A 113 13.97 19.60 -15.79
N GLY A 114 14.56 18.60 -16.42
CA GLY A 114 14.35 17.18 -16.11
C GLY A 114 15.67 16.53 -15.69
N PHE A 115 15.57 15.35 -15.09
CA PHE A 115 16.73 14.55 -14.69
C PHE A 115 16.58 13.16 -15.29
N ILE A 116 17.48 12.78 -16.19
CA ILE A 116 17.57 11.41 -16.67
C ILE A 116 18.03 10.55 -15.49
N ASP A 117 17.26 9.51 -15.17
CA ASP A 117 17.56 8.64 -14.02
C ASP A 117 18.91 7.95 -14.19
N ILE A 118 19.14 7.32 -15.34
CA ILE A 118 20.41 6.68 -15.70
C ILE A 118 20.73 6.95 -17.17
N LEU A 119 21.95 7.43 -17.43
CA LEU A 119 22.54 7.51 -18.76
C LEU A 119 23.74 6.57 -18.81
N ALA A 120 23.70 5.56 -19.67
CA ALA A 120 24.81 4.63 -19.87
C ALA A 120 25.37 4.74 -21.30
N SER A 121 26.69 4.68 -21.46
CA SER A 121 27.33 4.73 -22.77
C SER A 121 28.61 3.91 -22.80
N ASP A 122 28.89 3.28 -23.94
CA ASP A 122 30.17 2.62 -24.24
C ASP A 122 31.11 3.50 -25.10
N GLY A 123 30.71 4.75 -25.34
CA GLY A 123 31.39 5.71 -26.23
C GLY A 123 30.92 5.67 -27.69
N GLN A 124 30.11 4.69 -28.10
CA GLN A 124 29.52 4.59 -29.44
C GLN A 124 27.99 4.58 -29.42
N GLN A 125 27.42 4.00 -28.37
CA GLN A 125 25.99 3.87 -28.12
C GLN A 125 25.63 4.50 -26.78
N TYR A 126 24.38 4.92 -26.68
CA TYR A 126 23.83 5.64 -25.53
C TYR A 126 22.48 5.07 -25.14
N TRP A 127 22.33 4.73 -23.87
CA TRP A 127 21.08 4.28 -23.28
C TRP A 127 20.58 5.32 -22.27
N ILE A 128 19.42 5.89 -22.56
CA ILE A 128 18.65 6.69 -21.60
C ILE A 128 17.69 5.74 -20.91
N ILE A 129 17.88 5.49 -19.61
CA ILE A 129 16.99 4.63 -18.83
C ILE A 129 16.16 5.50 -17.90
N GLU A 130 14.85 5.51 -18.13
CA GLU A 130 13.87 6.13 -17.25
C GLU A 130 13.25 5.07 -16.34
N ASN A 131 13.39 5.23 -15.02
CA ASN A 131 12.96 4.25 -14.03
C ASN A 131 11.59 4.61 -13.43
N LYS A 132 10.57 3.78 -13.67
CA LYS A 132 9.18 3.98 -13.26
C LYS A 132 8.59 2.78 -12.52
N LEU A 133 8.84 2.71 -11.22
CA LEU A 133 8.20 1.76 -10.32
C LEU A 133 6.79 2.24 -9.92
N ASN A 134 6.69 3.39 -9.26
CA ASN A 134 5.45 3.97 -8.73
C ASN A 134 5.17 5.40 -9.22
N ALA A 135 6.15 6.11 -9.77
CA ALA A 135 5.96 7.46 -10.24
C ALA A 135 5.02 7.54 -11.44
N LYS A 136 4.25 8.63 -11.48
CA LYS A 136 3.53 9.05 -12.68
C LYS A 136 4.51 9.64 -13.68
N ASP A 137 4.20 9.49 -14.95
CA ASP A 137 5.04 10.09 -15.99
C ASP A 137 4.87 11.61 -15.96
N GLN A 138 5.99 12.30 -16.09
CA GLN A 138 5.98 13.75 -16.19
C GLN A 138 5.69 14.16 -17.65
N GLY A 139 5.02 15.30 -17.83
CA GLY A 139 4.71 15.80 -19.18
C GLY A 139 5.99 16.09 -19.96
N LYS A 140 6.02 15.69 -21.23
CA LYS A 140 7.13 15.80 -22.20
C LYS A 140 8.48 15.21 -21.72
N GLN A 141 8.48 14.31 -20.73
CA GLN A 141 9.71 13.81 -20.12
C GLN A 141 10.58 13.04 -21.11
N MET A 142 9.99 12.06 -21.81
CA MET A 142 10.70 11.30 -22.84
C MET A 142 11.23 12.20 -23.95
N ALA A 143 10.39 13.14 -24.45
CA ALA A 143 10.80 14.06 -25.50
C ALA A 143 12.03 14.88 -25.10
N ARG A 144 11.99 15.50 -23.92
CA ARG A 144 13.12 16.30 -23.40
C ARG A 144 14.43 15.52 -23.35
N TYR A 145 14.38 14.24 -23.01
CA TYR A 145 15.60 13.45 -22.81
C TYR A 145 16.21 13.05 -24.14
N ILE A 146 15.37 12.69 -25.10
CA ILE A 146 15.80 12.38 -26.47
C ILE A 146 16.35 13.63 -27.15
N ASP A 147 15.65 14.76 -27.06
CA ASP A 147 16.11 16.05 -27.59
C ASP A 147 17.48 16.42 -27.00
N TRP A 148 17.58 16.40 -25.67
CA TRP A 148 18.82 16.72 -24.97
C TRP A 148 19.99 15.81 -25.40
N ALA A 149 19.75 14.50 -25.54
CA ALA A 149 20.81 13.57 -25.93
C ALA A 149 21.31 13.84 -27.35
N ARG A 150 20.42 14.20 -28.28
CA ARG A 150 20.77 14.56 -29.65
C ARG A 150 21.48 15.89 -29.76
N ASP A 151 21.17 16.83 -28.86
CA ASP A 151 21.78 18.15 -28.86
C ASP A 151 23.15 18.17 -28.17
N GLU A 152 23.33 17.41 -27.08
CA GLU A 152 24.47 17.58 -26.15
C GLU A 152 25.48 16.43 -26.15
N LEU A 153 25.12 15.20 -26.57
CA LEU A 153 26.06 14.07 -26.56
C LEU A 153 26.91 14.02 -27.83
N ASP A 154 26.24 14.06 -28.98
CA ASP A 154 26.87 14.11 -30.31
C ASP A 154 25.82 14.60 -31.32
N SER A 155 26.12 15.69 -32.03
CA SER A 155 25.20 16.29 -33.00
C SER A 155 24.88 15.38 -34.18
N ASP A 156 25.74 14.39 -34.46
CA ASP A 156 25.58 13.43 -35.55
C ASP A 156 25.19 12.03 -35.05
N ILE A 157 24.70 11.91 -33.81
CA ILE A 157 24.24 10.63 -33.27
C ILE A 157 23.13 10.04 -34.16
N SER A 158 23.39 8.86 -34.72
CA SER A 158 22.37 8.17 -35.51
C SER A 158 21.26 7.63 -34.61
N ALA A 159 20.05 7.50 -35.15
CA ALA A 159 18.92 6.92 -34.41
C ALA A 159 19.20 5.51 -33.87
N SER A 160 20.12 4.76 -34.50
CA SER A 160 20.48 3.43 -34.02
C SER A 160 21.44 3.47 -32.81
N GLN A 161 22.19 4.54 -32.61
CA GLN A 161 23.14 4.68 -31.51
C GLN A 161 22.48 5.13 -30.21
N LEU A 162 21.28 5.72 -30.28
CA LEU A 162 20.51 6.12 -29.11
C LEU A 162 19.39 5.12 -28.84
N THR A 163 19.26 4.67 -27.59
CA THR A 163 18.16 3.83 -27.12
C THR A 163 17.48 4.49 -25.92
N PHE A 164 16.17 4.73 -26.02
CA PHE A 164 15.33 5.11 -24.90
C PHE A 164 14.75 3.84 -24.25
N ILE A 165 15.17 3.57 -23.03
CA ILE A 165 14.75 2.43 -22.22
C ILE A 165 13.74 2.91 -21.17
N TYR A 166 12.52 2.42 -21.27
CA TYR A 166 11.48 2.64 -20.26
C TYR A 166 11.45 1.45 -19.31
N LEU A 167 12.08 1.58 -18.14
CA LEU A 167 12.11 0.53 -17.13
C LEU A 167 10.96 0.70 -16.16
N SER A 168 10.01 -0.23 -16.12
CA SER A 168 8.83 -0.10 -15.28
C SER A 168 8.39 -1.40 -14.61
N ASN A 169 7.44 -1.30 -13.68
CA ASN A 169 6.73 -2.47 -13.19
C ASN A 169 5.43 -2.68 -14.00
N ASN A 170 5.50 -3.45 -15.09
CA ASN A 170 4.38 -3.85 -15.95
C ASN A 170 3.60 -2.71 -16.65
N LYS A 171 4.20 -1.54 -16.87
CA LYS A 171 3.57 -0.50 -17.72
C LYS A 171 3.90 -0.75 -19.18
N THR A 172 2.92 -0.69 -20.08
CA THR A 172 3.14 -1.01 -21.49
C THR A 172 4.01 0.00 -22.25
N ARG A 173 3.98 1.29 -21.87
CA ARG A 173 4.78 2.37 -22.46
C ARG A 173 4.66 3.68 -21.68
N PRO A 174 5.52 4.68 -21.93
CA PRO A 174 5.30 6.04 -21.46
C PRO A 174 3.93 6.59 -21.91
N SER A 175 3.30 7.38 -21.06
CA SER A 175 2.02 8.04 -21.37
C SER A 175 2.15 9.01 -22.54
N LYS A 176 1.03 9.28 -23.23
CA LYS A 176 0.98 10.26 -24.34
C LYS A 176 1.56 11.62 -23.92
N SER A 177 1.27 12.06 -22.70
CA SER A 177 1.79 13.32 -22.14
C SER A 177 3.32 13.33 -22.07
N SER A 178 3.95 12.22 -21.68
CA SER A 178 5.40 12.11 -21.57
C SER A 178 6.12 12.10 -22.93
N ARG A 179 5.51 11.45 -23.93
CA ARG A 179 6.09 11.32 -25.28
C ARG A 179 6.17 12.65 -26.03
N GLY A 180 5.34 13.63 -25.68
CA GLY A 180 5.28 14.89 -26.42
C GLY A 180 4.84 14.66 -27.87
N ASP A 181 5.65 15.14 -28.81
CA ASP A 181 5.40 15.04 -30.25
C ASP A 181 6.00 13.75 -30.86
N TYR A 182 6.48 12.81 -30.04
CA TYR A 182 7.02 11.54 -30.50
C TYR A 182 5.99 10.39 -30.49
N ASP A 183 6.11 9.53 -31.50
CA ASP A 183 5.37 8.29 -31.61
C ASP A 183 6.29 7.08 -31.35
N ILE A 184 5.74 6.04 -30.70
CA ILE A 184 6.46 4.78 -30.47
C ILE A 184 5.82 3.71 -31.36
N VAL A 185 6.63 3.10 -32.21
CA VAL A 185 6.28 1.96 -33.05
C VAL A 185 7.13 0.78 -32.58
N GLU A 186 6.50 -0.15 -31.86
CA GLU A 186 7.18 -1.28 -31.24
C GLU A 186 6.38 -2.57 -31.43
N LYS A 187 7.10 -3.68 -31.34
CA LYS A 187 6.55 -5.03 -31.26
C LYS A 187 7.24 -5.75 -30.10
N ASP A 188 6.44 -6.35 -29.24
CA ASP A 188 6.90 -7.14 -28.09
C ASP A 188 7.88 -6.37 -27.18
N GLY A 189 7.68 -5.05 -27.04
CA GLY A 189 8.46 -4.18 -26.15
C GLY A 189 9.70 -3.56 -26.80
N PHE A 190 10.02 -3.87 -28.06
CA PHE A 190 11.17 -3.29 -28.77
C PHE A 190 10.76 -2.66 -30.10
N GLY A 191 11.41 -1.55 -30.47
CA GLY A 191 11.20 -0.91 -31.75
C GLY A 191 11.84 0.47 -31.83
N TRP A 192 11.08 1.44 -32.34
CA TRP A 192 11.59 2.75 -32.70
C TRP A 192 10.69 3.87 -32.19
N VAL A 193 11.34 4.95 -31.76
CA VAL A 193 10.72 6.25 -31.56
C VAL A 193 10.82 7.02 -32.88
N HIS A 194 9.70 7.57 -33.33
CA HIS A 194 9.62 8.38 -34.54
C HIS A 194 9.19 9.80 -34.21
N ASP A 195 9.71 10.76 -34.97
CA ASP A 195 9.22 12.12 -34.95
C ASP A 195 7.77 12.17 -35.44
N GLY A 196 6.89 12.84 -34.70
CA GLY A 196 5.47 12.87 -35.01
C GLY A 196 5.14 13.60 -36.31
N GLN A 197 6.00 14.52 -36.77
CA GLN A 197 5.81 15.29 -37.99
C GLN A 197 6.49 14.62 -39.19
N SER A 198 7.79 14.33 -39.11
CA SER A 198 8.54 13.77 -40.24
C SER A 198 8.33 12.27 -40.42
N LYS A 199 7.91 11.56 -39.36
CA LYS A 199 7.82 10.11 -39.28
C LYS A 199 9.17 9.38 -39.44
N GLU A 200 10.28 10.11 -39.38
CA GLU A 200 11.62 9.52 -39.39
C GLU A 200 11.98 8.94 -38.01
N PRO A 201 12.77 7.85 -37.95
CA PRO A 201 13.25 7.28 -36.70
C PRO A 201 14.23 8.22 -36.00
N VAL A 202 14.05 8.39 -34.69
CA VAL A 202 14.80 9.32 -33.84
C VAL A 202 15.72 8.57 -32.89
N CYS A 203 15.25 7.46 -32.32
CA CYS A 203 16.04 6.55 -31.50
C CYS A 203 15.36 5.18 -31.43
N ARG A 204 16.09 4.17 -30.93
CA ARG A 204 15.48 2.89 -30.54
C ARG A 204 14.63 3.06 -29.28
N TYR A 205 13.62 2.21 -29.15
CA TYR A 205 12.77 2.11 -27.96
C TYR A 205 12.85 0.70 -27.38
N LEU A 206 12.97 0.61 -26.06
CA LEU A 206 12.91 -0.64 -25.32
C LEU A 206 12.06 -0.47 -24.05
N ASN A 207 11.06 -1.32 -23.88
CA ASN A 207 10.25 -1.41 -22.68
C ASN A 207 10.78 -2.54 -21.78
N LEU A 208 11.46 -2.18 -20.69
CA LEU A 208 11.96 -3.14 -19.71
C LEU A 208 11.04 -3.25 -18.50
N HIS A 209 11.09 -4.42 -17.88
CA HIS A 209 10.23 -4.78 -16.78
C HIS A 209 11.01 -5.33 -15.61
N TYR A 210 10.74 -4.80 -14.42
CA TYR A 210 11.32 -5.36 -13.20
C TYR A 210 10.96 -6.83 -13.00
N HIS A 211 9.72 -7.20 -13.32
CA HIS A 211 9.15 -8.49 -12.97
C HIS A 211 9.70 -9.68 -13.77
N HIS A 212 10.28 -9.41 -14.95
CA HIS A 212 10.87 -10.38 -15.86
C HIS A 212 12.34 -9.99 -16.10
N HIS A 213 12.62 -8.96 -16.89
CA HIS A 213 14.00 -8.57 -17.23
C HIS A 213 14.95 -8.35 -16.04
N ILE A 214 14.59 -7.55 -15.03
CA ILE A 214 15.51 -7.29 -13.89
C ILE A 214 15.58 -8.48 -12.93
N CYS A 215 14.45 -9.15 -12.66
CA CYS A 215 14.46 -10.38 -11.85
C CYS A 215 15.34 -11.46 -12.50
N ASP A 216 15.10 -11.75 -13.78
CA ASP A 216 15.83 -12.76 -14.54
C ASP A 216 17.32 -12.40 -14.64
N TRP A 217 17.63 -11.11 -14.80
CA TRP A 217 19.02 -10.64 -14.79
C TRP A 217 19.73 -10.90 -13.45
N LEU A 218 19.08 -10.62 -12.32
CA LEU A 218 19.64 -10.91 -11.00
C LEU A 218 19.81 -12.41 -10.77
N GLU A 219 18.89 -13.23 -11.27
CA GLU A 219 18.98 -14.69 -11.20
C GLU A 219 20.16 -15.20 -12.03
N LEU A 220 20.30 -14.76 -13.29
CA LEU A 220 21.46 -15.08 -14.13
C LEU A 220 22.79 -14.67 -13.48
N ILE A 221 22.83 -13.50 -12.84
CA ILE A 221 24.01 -13.06 -12.09
C ILE A 221 24.32 -14.06 -10.97
N LEU A 222 23.32 -14.43 -10.16
CA LEU A 222 23.51 -15.38 -9.06
C LEU A 222 23.85 -16.79 -9.53
N GLU A 223 23.46 -17.19 -10.73
CA GLU A 223 23.86 -18.47 -11.33
C GLU A 223 25.30 -18.45 -11.82
N ALA A 224 25.73 -17.33 -12.42
CA ALA A 224 27.06 -17.16 -12.99
C ALA A 224 28.15 -16.88 -11.94
N LEU A 225 27.81 -16.35 -10.77
CA LEU A 225 28.77 -16.08 -9.70
C LEU A 225 29.14 -17.35 -8.92
N ASP A 226 30.42 -17.53 -8.58
CA ASP A 226 30.86 -18.60 -7.68
C ASP A 226 30.19 -18.48 -6.31
N LYS A 227 29.92 -19.62 -5.63
CA LYS A 227 29.23 -19.63 -4.31
C LYS A 227 29.89 -18.75 -3.24
N GLN A 228 31.21 -18.55 -3.33
CA GLN A 228 32.00 -17.75 -2.39
C GLN A 228 32.23 -16.31 -2.88
N ASP A 229 31.67 -15.93 -4.03
CA ASP A 229 31.85 -14.60 -4.58
C ASP A 229 31.22 -13.53 -3.68
N GLN A 230 32.01 -12.50 -3.36
CA GLN A 230 31.63 -11.38 -2.50
C GLN A 230 30.43 -10.57 -3.00
N MET A 231 30.08 -10.66 -4.29
CA MET A 231 28.94 -9.96 -4.86
C MET A 231 27.61 -10.62 -4.51
N ARG A 232 27.59 -11.94 -4.25
CA ARG A 232 26.35 -12.67 -4.03
C ARG A 232 25.48 -12.08 -2.90
N PRO A 233 26.02 -11.72 -1.72
CA PRO A 233 25.23 -11.12 -0.66
C PRO A 233 24.59 -9.79 -1.08
N PHE A 234 25.29 -8.93 -1.82
CA PHE A 234 24.77 -7.64 -2.28
C PHE A 234 23.64 -7.80 -3.31
N ILE A 235 23.83 -8.72 -4.27
CA ILE A 235 22.80 -9.06 -5.26
C ILE A 235 21.57 -9.66 -4.57
N THR A 236 21.78 -10.57 -3.62
CA THR A 236 20.71 -11.21 -2.84
C THR A 236 19.94 -10.21 -1.98
N ASP A 237 20.63 -9.25 -1.36
CA ASP A 237 19.99 -8.20 -0.55
C ASP A 237 19.11 -7.28 -1.41
N TYR A 238 19.60 -6.89 -2.59
CA TYR A 238 18.78 -6.13 -3.55
C TYR A 238 17.60 -6.95 -4.10
N GLN A 239 17.81 -8.23 -4.44
CA GLN A 239 16.74 -9.13 -4.87
C GLN A 239 15.65 -9.24 -3.79
N THR A 240 16.04 -9.28 -2.51
CA THR A 240 15.11 -9.27 -1.37
C THR A 240 14.33 -7.94 -1.32
N ALA A 241 15.01 -6.78 -1.43
CA ALA A 241 14.35 -5.48 -1.46
C ALA A 241 13.37 -5.34 -2.65
N LEU A 242 13.76 -5.82 -3.83
CA LEU A 242 12.93 -5.82 -5.03
C LEU A 242 11.72 -6.77 -4.87
N ASN A 243 11.90 -7.96 -4.32
CA ASN A 243 10.80 -8.90 -4.08
C ASN A 243 9.77 -8.34 -3.10
N ARG A 244 10.20 -7.56 -2.10
CA ARG A 244 9.28 -6.82 -1.20
C ARG A 244 8.47 -5.78 -1.94
N TYR A 245 9.14 -5.00 -2.79
CA TYR A 245 8.46 -4.03 -3.63
C TYR A 245 7.41 -4.70 -4.54
N LEU A 246 7.80 -5.80 -5.21
CA LEU A 246 6.94 -6.56 -6.10
C LEU A 246 5.87 -7.39 -5.37
N LYS A 247 5.87 -7.40 -4.03
CA LYS A 247 5.01 -8.24 -3.18
C LYS A 247 5.12 -9.73 -3.50
N LYS A 248 6.30 -10.16 -3.99
CA LYS A 248 6.69 -11.56 -4.19
C LYS A 248 7.32 -12.17 -2.94
N ASP A 249 7.76 -11.34 -2.00
CA ASP A 249 8.51 -11.81 -0.84
C ASP A 249 7.66 -12.76 0.00
N LYS A 250 8.13 -14.01 0.10
CA LYS A 250 7.66 -14.95 1.11
C LYS A 250 8.68 -14.88 2.23
N SER A 251 8.18 -14.70 3.46
CA SER A 251 9.00 -14.79 4.67
C SER A 251 9.92 -16.01 4.56
N LYS A 252 11.23 -15.80 4.65
CA LYS A 252 12.25 -16.87 4.73
C LYS A 252 12.11 -17.66 6.02
N VAL A 253 11.43 -17.05 6.99
CA VAL A 253 11.03 -17.67 8.24
C VAL A 253 9.69 -18.36 8.06
N ASN A 254 9.57 -19.57 8.59
CA ASN A 254 8.30 -20.31 8.58
C ASN A 254 7.15 -19.44 9.15
N THR A 255 6.00 -19.49 8.48
CA THR A 255 4.80 -18.68 8.70
C THR A 255 3.71 -19.46 9.44
N LEU A 256 2.65 -18.77 9.89
CA LEU A 256 1.46 -19.46 10.43
C LEU A 256 0.91 -20.50 9.43
N ILE A 257 0.97 -20.22 8.13
CA ILE A 257 0.54 -21.18 7.09
C ILE A 257 1.40 -22.44 7.13
N ASP A 258 2.71 -22.32 7.36
CA ASP A 258 3.62 -23.46 7.45
C ASP A 258 3.39 -24.27 8.74
N PHE A 259 3.02 -23.60 9.84
CA PHE A 259 2.58 -24.28 11.07
C PHE A 259 1.28 -25.09 10.84
N ILE A 260 0.31 -24.50 10.15
CA ILE A 260 -0.97 -25.15 9.85
C ILE A 260 -0.77 -26.33 8.89
N ASN A 261 0.09 -26.18 7.88
CA ASN A 261 0.38 -27.19 6.87
C ASN A 261 1.47 -28.18 7.31
N CYS A 262 1.58 -28.48 8.60
CA CYS A 262 2.53 -29.46 9.11
C CYS A 262 2.40 -30.82 8.40
N ASP A 263 3.52 -31.54 8.23
CA ASP A 263 3.59 -32.80 7.49
C ASP A 263 2.72 -33.93 8.11
N ASN A 264 2.41 -33.82 9.40
CA ASN A 264 1.51 -34.74 10.08
C ASN A 264 0.05 -34.44 9.70
N SER A 265 -0.58 -35.39 9.00
CA SER A 265 -1.96 -35.26 8.51
C SER A 265 -3.00 -35.17 9.62
N ILE A 266 -2.74 -35.77 10.79
CA ILE A 266 -3.64 -35.72 11.95
C ILE A 266 -3.61 -34.33 12.56
N ASP A 267 -2.42 -33.81 12.88
CA ASP A 267 -2.23 -32.47 13.44
C ASP A 267 -2.80 -31.40 12.50
N ARG A 268 -2.61 -31.56 11.19
CA ARG A 268 -3.18 -30.66 10.18
C ARG A 268 -4.71 -30.64 10.21
N ALA A 269 -5.36 -31.79 10.33
CA ALA A 269 -6.83 -31.86 10.37
C ALA A 269 -7.38 -31.19 11.64
N GLU A 270 -6.72 -31.39 12.79
CA GLU A 270 -7.07 -30.72 14.05
C GLU A 270 -6.88 -29.21 13.96
N HIS A 271 -5.74 -28.74 13.44
CA HIS A 271 -5.48 -27.32 13.21
C HIS A 271 -6.56 -26.68 12.32
N LEU A 272 -6.95 -27.35 11.23
CA LEU A 272 -8.00 -26.86 10.33
C LEU A 272 -9.38 -26.81 11.00
N SER A 273 -9.72 -27.80 11.83
CA SER A 273 -10.97 -27.79 12.60
C SER A 273 -11.02 -26.61 13.56
N MET A 274 -9.93 -26.38 14.30
CA MET A 274 -9.82 -25.26 15.25
C MET A 274 -9.84 -23.89 14.55
N LEU A 275 -9.22 -23.75 13.37
CA LEU A 275 -9.32 -22.52 12.57
C LEU A 275 -10.76 -22.22 12.15
N LYS A 276 -11.52 -23.26 11.80
CA LYS A 276 -12.95 -23.12 11.49
C LYS A 276 -13.73 -22.68 12.72
N ASP A 277 -13.43 -23.21 13.90
CA ASP A 277 -14.07 -22.77 15.15
C ASP A 277 -13.73 -21.31 15.49
N ILE A 278 -12.48 -20.88 15.27
CA ILE A 278 -12.07 -19.47 15.38
C ILE A 278 -12.86 -18.62 14.39
N GLU A 279 -12.93 -19.02 13.12
CA GLU A 279 -13.66 -18.30 12.08
C GLU A 279 -15.15 -18.14 12.43
N LEU A 280 -15.79 -19.21 12.90
CA LEU A 280 -17.20 -19.22 13.31
C LEU A 280 -17.45 -18.35 14.56
N SER A 281 -16.50 -18.30 15.48
CA SER A 281 -16.59 -17.54 16.73
C SER A 281 -16.20 -16.07 16.57
N LEU A 282 -15.40 -15.74 15.54
CA LEU A 282 -14.85 -14.41 15.32
C LEU A 282 -15.93 -13.31 15.26
N PRO A 283 -17.08 -13.47 14.57
CA PRO A 283 -18.15 -12.48 14.61
C PRO A 283 -18.67 -12.16 16.01
N THR A 284 -18.79 -13.18 16.87
CA THR A 284 -19.27 -13.05 18.24
C THR A 284 -18.26 -12.32 19.11
N VAL A 285 -17.00 -12.77 19.09
CA VAL A 285 -15.89 -12.07 19.77
C VAL A 285 -15.84 -10.61 19.31
N LYS A 286 -16.09 -10.38 18.02
CA LYS A 286 -16.08 -9.04 17.46
C LYS A 286 -17.24 -8.16 17.95
N ALA A 287 -18.44 -8.72 18.06
CA ALA A 287 -19.57 -8.01 18.62
C ALA A 287 -19.36 -7.66 20.10
N GLN A 288 -18.82 -8.58 20.89
CA GLN A 288 -18.57 -8.39 22.32
C GLN A 288 -17.59 -7.26 22.58
N TRP A 289 -16.45 -7.28 21.88
CA TRP A 289 -15.45 -6.21 22.01
C TRP A 289 -16.00 -4.85 21.59
N LEU A 290 -16.75 -4.78 20.48
CA LEU A 290 -17.33 -3.53 20.01
C LEU A 290 -18.35 -2.98 21.03
N THR A 291 -19.12 -3.86 21.67
CA THR A 291 -20.09 -3.50 22.71
C THR A 291 -19.39 -2.92 23.93
N ALA A 292 -18.36 -3.61 24.42
CA ALA A 292 -17.57 -3.14 25.54
C ALA A 292 -16.92 -1.78 25.24
N PHE A 293 -16.38 -1.60 24.03
CA PHE A 293 -15.78 -0.36 23.59
C PHE A 293 -16.80 0.80 23.54
N MET A 294 -18.00 0.56 22.99
CA MET A 294 -19.08 1.57 22.97
C MET A 294 -19.50 1.98 24.38
N GLN A 295 -19.62 1.03 25.30
CA GLN A 295 -19.93 1.31 26.71
C GLN A 295 -18.83 2.16 27.38
N GLN A 296 -17.56 1.88 27.08
CA GLN A 296 -16.46 2.71 27.58
C GLN A 296 -16.53 4.14 27.05
N CYS A 297 -16.89 4.33 25.78
CA CYS A 297 -17.07 5.65 25.18
C CYS A 297 -18.20 6.41 25.89
N GLU A 298 -19.36 5.78 26.10
CA GLU A 298 -20.48 6.35 26.86
C GLU A 298 -20.03 6.79 28.26
N ASN A 299 -19.41 5.88 29.03
CA ASN A 299 -18.94 6.15 30.38
C ASN A 299 -17.96 7.33 30.43
N TYR A 300 -17.07 7.46 29.44
CA TYR A 300 -16.15 8.58 29.38
C TYR A 300 -16.85 9.92 29.13
N VAL A 301 -17.84 9.95 28.24
CA VAL A 301 -18.62 11.15 27.95
C VAL A 301 -19.42 11.59 29.19
N VAL A 302 -19.98 10.63 29.94
CA VAL A 302 -20.61 10.87 31.27
C VAL A 302 -19.58 11.50 32.23
N GLN A 303 -18.41 10.88 32.39
CA GLN A 303 -17.37 11.36 33.32
C GLN A 303 -16.85 12.76 33.00
N GLN A 304 -16.85 13.16 31.73
CA GLN A 304 -16.44 14.50 31.32
C GLN A 304 -17.52 15.57 31.56
N GLY A 305 -18.71 15.20 32.05
CA GLY A 305 -19.82 16.12 32.30
C GLY A 305 -20.41 16.70 31.02
N LEU A 306 -20.34 15.93 29.93
CA LEU A 306 -20.73 16.41 28.59
C LEU A 306 -22.22 16.17 28.27
N LEU A 307 -22.83 15.19 28.94
CA LEU A 307 -24.24 14.85 28.78
C LEU A 307 -25.15 15.82 29.52
N ASP A 308 -26.38 15.97 29.04
CA ASP A 308 -27.41 16.78 29.68
C ASP A 308 -27.96 16.10 30.95
N SER A 309 -28.50 16.88 31.90
CA SER A 309 -29.07 16.39 33.16
C SER A 309 -30.25 15.44 32.97
N GLU A 310 -30.88 15.46 31.80
CA GLU A 310 -32.00 14.59 31.41
C GLU A 310 -31.58 13.36 30.58
N TYR A 311 -30.29 13.00 30.54
CA TYR A 311 -29.76 11.86 29.77
C TYR A 311 -30.57 10.56 29.91
N GLU A 312 -30.96 10.20 31.14
CA GLU A 312 -31.73 8.97 31.40
C GLU A 312 -33.16 9.03 30.84
N ASN A 313 -33.76 10.23 30.74
CA ASN A 313 -35.08 10.44 30.16
C ASN A 313 -35.04 10.44 28.63
N THR A 314 -34.00 11.03 28.02
CA THR A 314 -33.82 11.15 26.56
C THR A 314 -33.31 9.88 25.88
N LYS A 315 -32.64 8.99 26.62
CA LYS A 315 -32.23 7.64 26.16
C LYS A 315 -33.42 6.77 25.71
N GLN A 316 -34.63 7.06 26.20
CA GLN A 316 -35.85 6.34 25.84
C GLN A 316 -36.58 6.94 24.62
N THR A 317 -36.49 8.25 24.39
CA THR A 317 -37.21 8.98 23.34
C THR A 317 -36.46 9.01 22.01
N PHE A 318 -35.12 9.14 22.03
CA PHE A 318 -34.31 9.03 20.81
C PHE A 318 -33.84 7.57 20.62
N LYS A 319 -34.74 6.74 20.08
CA LYS A 319 -34.37 5.48 19.45
C LYS A 319 -34.44 5.67 17.94
N PRO A 320 -33.36 6.06 17.25
CA PRO A 320 -33.28 5.70 15.85
C PRO A 320 -33.45 4.17 15.78
N ASP A 321 -34.09 3.64 14.75
CA ASP A 321 -34.25 2.20 14.51
C ASP A 321 -32.90 1.43 14.44
N SER A 322 -31.78 2.11 14.70
CA SER A 322 -30.40 1.70 14.59
C SER A 322 -29.62 1.71 15.92
N HIS A 323 -30.29 1.50 17.06
CA HIS A 323 -29.58 1.33 18.33
C HIS A 323 -28.75 0.05 18.36
N TYR A 324 -27.52 0.21 18.85
CA TYR A 324 -26.52 -0.85 18.92
C TYR A 324 -26.92 -1.96 19.90
N SER A 325 -27.13 -3.19 19.39
CA SER A 325 -27.21 -4.42 20.20
C SER A 325 -26.08 -5.38 19.84
N GLU A 326 -25.63 -6.21 20.80
CA GLU A 326 -24.63 -7.26 20.53
C GLU A 326 -25.13 -8.20 19.41
N SER A 327 -26.41 -8.56 19.41
CA SER A 327 -27.07 -9.36 18.36
C SER A 327 -26.95 -8.72 16.98
N ASP A 328 -27.17 -7.41 16.87
CA ASP A 328 -27.05 -6.66 15.62
C ASP A 328 -25.61 -6.63 15.10
N ALA A 329 -24.65 -6.51 16.01
CA ALA A 329 -23.23 -6.56 15.68
C ALA A 329 -22.80 -7.96 15.21
N VAL A 330 -23.28 -9.03 15.85
CA VAL A 330 -23.00 -10.42 15.43
C VAL A 330 -23.52 -10.68 14.02
N ILE A 331 -24.78 -10.33 13.74
CA ILE A 331 -25.41 -10.47 12.41
C ILE A 331 -24.56 -9.71 11.38
N TRP A 332 -24.17 -8.48 11.69
CA TRP A 332 -23.35 -7.68 10.78
C TRP A 332 -21.98 -8.31 10.48
N PHE A 333 -21.24 -8.77 11.50
CA PHE A 333 -19.94 -9.41 11.29
C PHE A 333 -20.04 -10.75 10.54
N LYS A 334 -21.17 -11.46 10.63
CA LYS A 334 -21.47 -12.66 9.83
C LYS A 334 -21.76 -12.34 8.36
N HIS A 335 -22.50 -11.26 8.09
CA HIS A 335 -23.02 -10.93 6.74
C HIS A 335 -22.18 -9.91 5.95
N ALA A 336 -21.04 -9.45 6.46
CA ALA A 336 -20.13 -8.51 5.78
C ALA A 336 -19.39 -9.11 4.56
N SER A 337 -20.11 -9.82 3.70
CA SER A 337 -19.67 -10.23 2.37
C SER A 337 -19.29 -9.00 1.52
N PRO A 338 -18.28 -9.07 0.63
CA PRO A 338 -17.85 -7.93 -0.19
C PRO A 338 -18.94 -7.29 -1.05
N ASN A 339 -20.03 -8.02 -1.34
CA ASN A 339 -21.03 -7.66 -2.36
C ASN A 339 -22.45 -7.37 -1.82
N SER A 340 -22.69 -7.34 -0.50
CA SER A 340 -24.02 -6.95 0.01
C SER A 340 -24.21 -5.43 -0.08
N SER A 341 -25.35 -5.03 -0.67
CA SER A 341 -25.82 -3.64 -0.73
C SER A 341 -26.15 -3.06 0.64
N ASP A 342 -26.40 -3.93 1.61
CA ASP A 342 -26.70 -3.63 3.01
C ASP A 342 -25.40 -3.44 3.82
N LYS A 343 -24.59 -2.49 3.35
CA LYS A 343 -23.45 -1.98 4.12
C LYS A 343 -24.06 -1.38 5.39
N GLY A 344 -23.62 -1.78 6.59
CA GLY A 344 -24.04 -1.28 7.92
C GLY A 344 -23.93 0.24 8.11
N LYS A 345 -24.62 0.95 7.24
CA LYS A 345 -24.95 2.36 7.26
C LYS A 345 -25.92 2.47 8.42
N GLU A 346 -25.67 3.41 9.32
CA GLU A 346 -26.55 3.80 10.43
C GLU A 346 -26.38 3.04 11.76
N LYS A 347 -25.52 2.02 11.89
CA LYS A 347 -25.29 1.37 13.19
C LYS A 347 -24.18 2.07 14.00
N GLY A 348 -24.49 2.42 15.24
CA GLY A 348 -23.59 3.12 16.16
C GLY A 348 -24.31 3.56 17.43
N ILE A 349 -23.66 4.39 18.24
CA ILE A 349 -24.30 5.05 19.39
C ILE A 349 -24.42 6.54 19.15
N PHE A 350 -25.55 7.10 19.62
CA PHE A 350 -25.85 8.53 19.57
C PHE A 350 -26.10 9.00 21.00
N LEU A 351 -25.26 9.90 21.51
CA LEU A 351 -25.30 10.38 22.89
C LEU A 351 -25.71 11.87 22.89
N PRO A 352 -26.83 12.27 23.50
CA PRO A 352 -27.25 13.67 23.52
C PRO A 352 -26.27 14.54 24.33
N LEU A 353 -25.96 15.72 23.82
CA LEU A 353 -25.00 16.68 24.39
C LEU A 353 -25.67 18.00 24.84
N ALA A 354 -26.76 18.41 24.20
CA ALA A 354 -27.56 19.60 24.56
C ALA A 354 -28.92 19.58 23.83
N GLU A 355 -30.01 19.93 24.53
CA GLU A 355 -31.38 19.96 23.99
C GLU A 355 -31.69 21.15 23.07
N GLU A 356 -31.00 22.29 23.21
CA GLU A 356 -31.26 23.46 22.36
C GLU A 356 -29.98 24.25 22.07
N VAL A 357 -29.53 24.25 20.80
CA VAL A 357 -28.44 25.14 20.36
C VAL A 357 -28.96 26.19 19.40
N SER A 358 -29.36 27.34 19.95
CA SER A 358 -29.68 28.54 19.19
C SER A 358 -28.45 29.04 18.42
N ARG A 359 -28.49 29.00 17.09
CA ARG A 359 -27.53 29.74 16.24
C ARG A 359 -28.11 31.11 15.87
N LYS A 360 -27.22 32.09 15.66
CA LYS A 360 -27.53 33.39 15.03
C LYS A 360 -28.32 33.32 13.70
N ASN A 361 -28.45 32.15 13.08
CA ASN A 361 -29.10 31.93 11.77
C ASN A 361 -30.33 30.98 11.81
N GLY A 362 -30.92 30.70 12.98
CA GLY A 362 -32.30 30.18 13.07
C GLY A 362 -32.52 28.70 12.72
N ILE A 363 -31.73 27.79 13.29
CA ILE A 363 -32.09 26.36 13.34
C ILE A 363 -32.04 25.95 14.81
N ASP A 364 -33.19 25.56 15.35
CA ASP A 364 -33.35 25.02 16.71
C ASP A 364 -33.29 23.48 16.64
N GLY A 365 -32.64 22.84 17.61
CA GLY A 365 -32.45 21.39 17.59
C GLY A 365 -31.49 20.80 18.63
N THR A 366 -31.60 19.49 18.83
CA THR A 366 -30.82 18.69 19.79
C THR A 366 -29.50 18.24 19.18
N VAL A 367 -28.39 18.38 19.91
CA VAL A 367 -27.05 17.94 19.45
C VAL A 367 -26.70 16.58 20.06
N TYR A 368 -26.25 15.65 19.22
CA TYR A 368 -25.78 14.32 19.60
C TYR A 368 -24.30 14.14 19.24
N LEU A 369 -23.56 13.41 20.07
CA LEU A 369 -22.30 12.76 19.71
C LEU A 369 -22.63 11.44 19.02
N SER A 370 -22.21 11.30 17.76
CA SER A 370 -22.36 10.07 16.98
C SER A 370 -21.05 9.30 16.96
N ILE A 371 -21.10 8.04 17.37
CA ILE A 371 -20.00 7.09 17.23
C ILE A 371 -20.52 5.94 16.36
N LEU A 372 -20.16 5.98 15.08
CA LEU A 372 -20.57 5.02 14.08
C LEU A 372 -19.39 4.08 13.76
N TYR A 373 -19.69 2.84 13.41
CA TYR A 373 -18.66 1.90 12.97
C TYR A 373 -18.91 1.47 11.53
N GLY A 374 -17.85 1.49 10.73
CA GLY A 374 -17.82 0.93 9.38
C GLY A 374 -17.09 -0.41 9.35
N LYS A 375 -16.99 -1.01 8.16
CA LYS A 375 -16.31 -2.31 7.95
C LYS A 375 -14.88 -2.38 8.51
N ARG A 376 -14.17 -1.24 8.55
CA ARG A 376 -12.76 -1.15 8.97
C ARG A 376 -12.42 0.07 9.84
N LYS A 377 -13.33 1.03 9.96
CA LYS A 377 -13.06 2.34 10.55
C LYS A 377 -14.12 2.72 11.58
N LEU A 378 -13.69 3.39 12.63
CA LEU A 378 -14.61 4.07 13.55
C LEU A 378 -14.78 5.51 13.07
N HIS A 379 -16.01 5.98 13.06
CA HIS A 379 -16.37 7.34 12.70
C HIS A 379 -16.97 8.01 13.93
N VAL A 380 -16.27 9.01 14.46
CA VAL A 380 -16.76 9.85 15.56
C VAL A 380 -17.07 11.23 15.01
N GLY A 381 -18.23 11.76 15.32
CA GLY A 381 -18.69 13.06 14.85
C GLY A 381 -19.87 13.60 15.66
N LEU A 382 -20.38 14.75 15.27
CA LEU A 382 -21.56 15.34 15.88
C LEU A 382 -22.73 15.30 14.91
N HIS A 383 -23.92 15.10 15.47
CA HIS A 383 -25.19 15.09 14.78
C HIS A 383 -26.09 16.13 15.43
N ILE A 384 -26.94 16.79 14.64
CA ILE A 384 -27.89 17.78 15.14
C ILE A 384 -29.24 17.38 14.55
N GLU A 385 -30.20 17.11 15.42
CA GLU A 385 -31.58 16.80 15.06
C GLU A 385 -32.42 18.08 15.11
N SER A 386 -33.18 18.36 14.06
CA SER A 386 -34.14 19.46 13.93
C SER A 386 -35.41 18.92 13.28
N ASP A 387 -36.57 19.53 13.50
CA ASP A 387 -37.92 19.03 13.12
C ASP A 387 -38.18 18.73 11.62
N ASP A 388 -37.25 19.01 10.71
CA ASP A 388 -37.36 18.69 9.27
C ASP A 388 -36.64 17.38 8.93
N SER A 389 -37.24 16.50 8.11
CA SER A 389 -36.97 15.04 7.91
C SER A 389 -36.02 14.62 6.75
N VAL A 390 -35.15 13.58 6.91
CA VAL A 390 -34.10 12.91 6.04
C VAL A 390 -32.73 12.42 6.67
N THR A 391 -32.36 11.20 6.25
CA THR A 391 -31.37 10.21 6.71
C THR A 391 -29.89 10.36 6.23
N ILE A 392 -28.93 9.73 6.94
CA ILE A 392 -27.47 9.72 6.64
C ILE A 392 -26.98 8.32 6.24
N THR A 393 -26.11 8.24 5.23
CA THR A 393 -25.50 6.99 4.77
C THR A 393 -23.96 7.08 4.64
N LEU A 394 -23.21 6.12 5.20
CA LEU A 394 -21.73 6.04 5.17
C LEU A 394 -21.18 5.38 3.88
N ASP A 395 -20.39 6.09 3.04
CA ASP A 395 -19.23 5.49 2.32
C ASP A 395 -18.22 6.48 1.66
N LYS A 396 -16.95 6.03 1.69
CA LYS A 396 -15.69 6.33 0.98
C LYS A 396 -15.52 7.58 0.11
N ARG A 397 -14.52 8.38 0.54
CA ARG A 397 -13.73 9.41 -0.18
C ARG A 397 -14.29 10.83 -0.05
N LYS A 398 -13.70 11.57 0.89
CA LYS A 398 -13.42 13.02 0.85
C LYS A 398 -14.34 13.83 -0.07
N ARG A 399 -15.62 13.97 0.29
CA ARG A 399 -16.51 15.13 0.07
C ARG A 399 -17.96 14.70 0.31
N TRP A 400 -18.62 15.46 1.19
CA TRP A 400 -20.05 15.44 1.48
C TRP A 400 -20.83 15.77 0.19
N LYS A 401 -21.87 15.01 -0.14
CA LYS A 401 -22.86 15.40 -1.17
C LYS A 401 -24.25 15.43 -0.54
N SER A 402 -24.98 16.50 -0.81
CA SER A 402 -26.32 16.81 -0.31
C SER A 402 -27.41 15.94 -0.94
N ILE A 403 -28.41 15.54 -0.15
CA ILE A 403 -29.78 15.17 -0.58
C ILE A 403 -30.74 15.73 0.50
N PRO A 404 -31.98 16.16 0.19
CA PRO A 404 -32.71 17.21 0.92
C PRO A 404 -33.22 16.84 2.31
N ASN A 405 -33.28 17.84 3.21
CA ASN A 405 -34.10 17.95 4.44
C ASN A 405 -33.57 17.49 5.83
N HIS A 406 -32.26 17.33 6.07
CA HIS A 406 -31.62 17.68 7.37
C HIS A 406 -30.21 18.23 7.14
N THR A 407 -29.65 18.92 8.15
CA THR A 407 -28.30 19.50 8.07
C THR A 407 -27.31 18.81 9.02
N LEU A 408 -26.44 17.95 8.49
CA LEU A 408 -25.35 17.34 9.25
C LEU A 408 -24.09 18.22 9.26
N TYR A 409 -23.59 18.58 10.45
CA TYR A 409 -22.24 19.12 10.64
C TYR A 409 -21.38 18.13 11.43
N SER A 410 -20.74 17.16 10.75
CA SER A 410 -19.80 16.26 11.41
C SER A 410 -18.35 16.54 11.00
N LYS A 411 -17.51 16.81 12.00
CA LYS A 411 -16.04 16.73 11.84
C LYS A 411 -15.64 15.28 12.08
N CYS A 412 -15.70 14.47 11.03
CA CYS A 412 -15.34 13.06 11.12
C CYS A 412 -13.84 12.92 11.42
N VAL A 413 -13.50 12.34 12.57
CA VAL A 413 -12.14 11.88 12.81
C VAL A 413 -12.09 10.40 12.47
N ASP A 414 -11.53 10.09 11.30
CA ASP A 414 -11.26 8.71 10.88
C ASP A 414 -10.30 8.09 11.89
N LEU A 415 -10.82 7.18 12.71
CA LEU A 415 -10.04 6.48 13.72
C LEU A 415 -9.57 5.13 13.18
N ALA A 416 -8.29 5.12 12.80
CA ALA A 416 -7.44 4.01 12.36
C ALA A 416 -7.99 3.09 11.26
N GLU A 417 -7.09 2.39 10.56
CA GLU A 417 -7.49 1.43 9.51
C GLU A 417 -7.87 0.05 10.04
N ASP A 418 -7.69 -0.24 11.33
CA ASP A 418 -8.08 -1.53 11.92
C ASP A 418 -8.37 -1.34 13.42
N ILE A 419 -9.61 -0.95 13.73
CA ILE A 419 -10.12 -0.78 15.10
C ILE A 419 -9.79 -1.98 16.02
N TRP A 420 -9.77 -3.19 15.45
CA TRP A 420 -9.44 -4.46 16.12
C TRP A 420 -8.03 -4.53 16.70
N LEU A 421 -7.08 -3.79 16.14
CA LEU A 421 -5.69 -3.77 16.59
C LEU A 421 -5.44 -2.76 17.71
N MET A 422 -6.45 -1.99 18.13
CA MET A 422 -6.30 -1.00 19.21
C MET A 422 -6.02 -1.63 20.58
N GLY A 423 -6.13 -2.96 20.71
CA GLY A 423 -5.87 -3.67 21.95
C GLY A 423 -6.82 -3.26 23.09
N ASN A 424 -6.77 -4.00 24.20
CA ASN A 424 -7.52 -3.66 25.41
C ASN A 424 -6.87 -2.53 26.22
N ASP A 425 -5.98 -1.73 25.61
CA ASP A 425 -5.18 -0.72 26.31
C ASP A 425 -6.01 0.44 26.86
N ASN A 426 -7.35 0.41 26.71
CA ASN A 426 -8.31 1.33 27.32
C ASN A 426 -8.00 2.82 27.08
N LYS A 427 -7.15 3.12 26.10
CA LYS A 427 -6.81 4.50 25.72
C LYS A 427 -7.78 4.95 24.65
N LEU A 428 -8.74 5.77 25.07
CA LEU A 428 -9.58 6.49 24.13
C LEU A 428 -8.70 7.26 23.15
N PRO A 429 -9.03 7.23 21.84
CA PRO A 429 -8.22 7.92 20.86
C PRO A 429 -8.08 9.41 21.15
N GLN A 430 -6.93 10.00 20.81
CA GLN A 430 -6.65 11.44 21.02
C GLN A 430 -7.71 12.37 20.38
N SER A 431 -8.43 11.89 19.37
CA SER A 431 -9.56 12.60 18.76
C SER A 431 -10.78 12.74 19.67
N MET A 432 -11.01 11.78 20.56
CA MET A 432 -12.04 11.83 21.61
C MET A 432 -11.65 12.80 22.73
N VAL A 433 -10.35 12.98 23.01
CA VAL A 433 -9.86 13.92 24.04
C VAL A 433 -10.23 15.38 23.72
N ASN A 434 -10.38 15.72 22.43
CA ASN A 434 -10.80 17.05 21.99
C ASN A 434 -12.34 17.27 22.00
N LEU A 435 -13.14 16.27 22.41
CA LEU A 435 -14.60 16.38 22.47
C LEU A 435 -15.06 17.44 23.47
N LYS A 436 -14.37 17.61 24.59
CA LYS A 436 -14.76 18.59 25.63
C LYS A 436 -14.76 20.03 25.10
N THR A 437 -13.68 20.43 24.43
CA THR A 437 -13.56 21.76 23.81
C THR A 437 -14.60 21.98 22.72
N LEU A 438 -14.91 20.94 21.95
CA LEU A 438 -15.90 21.00 20.89
C LEU A 438 -17.33 21.13 21.45
N CYS A 439 -17.69 20.33 22.45
CA CYS A 439 -18.97 20.40 23.14
C CYS A 439 -19.19 21.75 23.83
N GLN A 440 -18.15 22.30 24.47
CA GLN A 440 -18.22 23.60 25.14
C GLN A 440 -18.47 24.75 24.14
N ARG A 441 -17.79 24.73 22.99
CA ARG A 441 -18.05 25.70 21.90
C ARG A 441 -19.48 25.61 21.36
N LEU A 442 -20.03 24.41 21.26
CA LEU A 442 -21.40 24.19 20.79
C LEU A 442 -22.43 24.68 21.80
N LYS A 443 -22.24 24.41 23.10
CA LYS A 443 -23.06 24.98 24.19
C LYS A 443 -23.02 26.51 24.20
N GLU A 444 -21.93 27.13 23.74
CA GLU A 444 -21.79 28.58 23.57
C GLU A 444 -22.36 29.14 22.24
N GLY A 445 -22.99 28.31 21.40
CA GLY A 445 -23.51 28.71 20.08
C GLY A 445 -22.42 29.02 19.04
N ARG A 446 -21.18 28.58 19.27
CA ARG A 446 -20.02 28.82 18.39
C ARG A 446 -19.72 27.56 17.57
N VAL A 447 -19.93 27.64 16.25
CA VAL A 447 -19.60 26.57 15.28
C VAL A 447 -18.08 26.37 15.15
#